data_AF-A0A428WG66-F1
#
_entry.id   AF-A0A428WG66-F1
#
_cell.length_a   1.000
_cell.length_b   1.000
_cell.length_c   1.000
_cell.angle_alpha   90.00
_cell.angle_beta   90.00
_cell.angle_gamma   90.00
#
_symmetry.space_group_name_H-M   'P 1'
#
loop_
_entity.id
_entity.type
_entity.pdbx_description
1 polymer ?
#
loop_
_entity_poly.entity_id
_entity_poly.type
_entity_poly.pdbx_seq_one_letter_code
_entity_poly.pdbx_strand_id
1 'polypeptide(L)'
;MSDLKSFVALQAQVWEFLDRQDDATLRRIAGGAAQLMVLSAVEQAVRALPDISSPPERRNYLQTADLLVSDLRKIAGELHYRNYSKLTKPKLIDLLADQAAIPTDVPAAEPKRPAPAPPTPVAEDSVAEPPATVPVTTGPDADAAAIAARLREIDTEEEGAEYLEAQHLDRDSLLAVATELQLTRMDRLSQKELRRRILKQAIGARRKFAGLRKW
;
A
#
# COMPACT_ATOMS: atom_id res chain seq x y z
N MET A 1 -21.13 -26.18 -5.80
CA MET A 1 -22.57 -25.88 -5.59
C MET A 1 -22.82 -24.57 -4.81
N SER A 2 -21.82 -23.97 -4.16
CA SER A 2 -21.93 -22.66 -3.48
C SER A 2 -22.22 -21.52 -4.44
N ASP A 3 -21.55 -21.50 -5.58
CA ASP A 3 -21.48 -20.31 -6.42
C ASP A 3 -22.82 -20.02 -7.12
N LEU A 4 -23.57 -21.06 -7.48
CA LEU A 4 -24.91 -20.92 -8.04
C LEU A 4 -25.89 -20.36 -7.00
N LYS A 5 -25.79 -20.78 -5.73
CA LYS A 5 -26.64 -20.25 -4.65
C LYS A 5 -26.32 -18.78 -4.38
N SER A 6 -25.04 -18.42 -4.36
CA SER A 6 -24.59 -17.03 -4.21
C SER A 6 -25.05 -16.15 -5.37
N PHE A 7 -25.00 -16.66 -6.62
CA PHE A 7 -25.48 -15.94 -7.78
C PHE A 7 -27.00 -15.70 -7.73
N VAL A 8 -27.78 -16.72 -7.39
CA VAL A 8 -29.24 -16.58 -7.25
C VAL A 8 -29.60 -15.61 -6.11
N ALA A 9 -28.90 -15.66 -4.98
CA ALA A 9 -29.11 -14.72 -3.87
C ALA A 9 -28.79 -13.27 -4.30
N LEU A 10 -27.70 -13.08 -5.05
CA LEU A 10 -27.34 -11.77 -5.57
C LEU A 10 -28.39 -11.26 -6.57
N GLN A 11 -28.88 -12.10 -7.48
CA GLN A 11 -29.95 -11.73 -8.40
C GLN A 11 -31.22 -11.32 -7.64
N ALA A 12 -31.62 -12.06 -6.62
CA ALA A 12 -32.78 -11.73 -5.80
C ALA A 12 -32.62 -10.36 -5.12
N GLN A 13 -31.44 -10.07 -4.56
CA GLN A 13 -31.14 -8.77 -3.94
C GLN A 13 -31.16 -7.62 -4.96
N VAL A 14 -30.65 -7.84 -6.17
CA VAL A 14 -30.70 -6.82 -7.23
C VAL A 14 -32.16 -6.52 -7.61
N TRP A 15 -33.00 -7.54 -7.76
CA TRP A 15 -34.41 -7.34 -8.06
C TRP A 15 -35.15 -6.62 -6.94
N GLU A 16 -34.90 -7.00 -5.68
CA GLU A 16 -35.49 -6.33 -4.52
C GLU A 16 -35.02 -4.86 -4.41
N PHE A 17 -33.76 -4.58 -4.74
CA PHE A 17 -33.26 -3.21 -4.80
C PHE A 17 -33.98 -2.39 -5.87
N LEU A 18 -34.11 -2.94 -7.09
CA LEU A 18 -34.76 -2.28 -8.22
C LEU A 18 -36.23 -2.00 -7.95
N ASP A 19 -36.94 -2.91 -7.28
CA ASP A 19 -38.35 -2.77 -6.91
C ASP A 19 -38.60 -1.60 -5.93
N ARG A 20 -37.59 -1.25 -5.13
CA ARG A 20 -37.67 -0.13 -4.17
C ARG A 20 -37.27 1.22 -4.75
N GLN A 21 -36.75 1.28 -5.98
CA GLN A 21 -36.33 2.53 -6.60
C GLN A 21 -37.50 3.24 -7.29
N ASP A 22 -37.45 4.56 -7.32
CA ASP A 22 -38.40 5.37 -8.10
C ASP A 22 -38.11 5.30 -9.61
N ASP A 23 -39.13 5.58 -10.41
CA ASP A 23 -39.04 5.54 -11.88
C ASP A 23 -37.93 6.43 -12.45
N ALA A 24 -37.64 7.57 -11.82
CA ALA A 24 -36.59 8.47 -12.31
C ALA A 24 -35.20 7.85 -12.13
N THR A 25 -34.95 7.19 -10.99
CA THR A 25 -33.71 6.44 -10.74
C THR A 25 -33.57 5.25 -11.69
N LEU A 26 -34.64 4.48 -11.91
CA LEU A 26 -34.63 3.37 -12.86
C LEU A 26 -34.30 3.83 -14.29
N ARG A 27 -34.88 4.96 -14.73
CA ARG A 27 -34.54 5.55 -16.04
C ARG A 27 -33.09 6.02 -16.13
N ARG A 28 -32.51 6.55 -15.05
CA ARG A 28 -31.08 6.93 -15.02
C ARG A 28 -30.18 5.70 -15.11
N ILE A 29 -30.52 4.60 -14.44
CA ILE A 29 -29.78 3.34 -14.53
C ILE A 29 -29.88 2.78 -15.95
N ALA A 30 -31.09 2.68 -16.51
CA ALA A 30 -31.32 2.16 -17.86
C ALA A 30 -30.66 3.02 -18.95
N GLY A 31 -30.61 4.34 -18.75
CA GLY A 31 -29.94 5.28 -19.65
C GLY A 31 -28.42 5.37 -19.45
N GLY A 32 -27.83 4.61 -18.52
CA GLY A 32 -26.39 4.66 -18.21
C GLY A 32 -25.91 5.91 -17.46
N ALA A 33 -26.83 6.79 -17.06
CA ALA A 33 -26.54 7.98 -16.26
C ALA A 33 -26.33 7.68 -14.77
N ALA A 34 -26.68 6.47 -14.32
CA ALA A 34 -26.36 5.92 -13.02
C ALA A 34 -25.82 4.49 -13.19
N GLN A 35 -24.82 4.11 -12.40
CA GLN A 35 -24.24 2.76 -12.42
C GLN A 35 -24.45 2.10 -11.06
N LEU A 36 -24.85 0.83 -11.09
CA LEU A 36 -24.89 -0.02 -9.91
C LEU A 36 -23.48 -0.54 -9.65
N MET A 37 -22.94 -0.23 -8.48
CA MET A 37 -21.67 -0.78 -8.03
C MET A 37 -21.91 -1.74 -6.87
N VAL A 38 -21.33 -2.93 -6.97
CA VAL A 38 -21.27 -3.86 -5.84
C VAL A 38 -20.09 -3.43 -4.98
N LEU A 39 -20.39 -2.85 -3.83
CA LEU A 39 -19.37 -2.52 -2.85
C LEU A 39 -18.99 -3.77 -2.05
N SER A 40 -17.71 -3.89 -1.73
CA SER A 40 -17.29 -4.86 -0.72
C SER A 40 -17.88 -4.48 0.65
N ALA A 41 -18.02 -5.46 1.54
CA ALA A 41 -18.51 -5.21 2.91
C ALA A 41 -17.65 -4.15 3.65
N VAL A 42 -16.35 -4.09 3.34
CA VAL A 42 -15.42 -3.06 3.85
C VAL A 42 -15.81 -1.68 3.35
N GLU A 43 -15.97 -1.50 2.04
CA GLU A 43 -16.32 -0.20 1.44
C GLU A 43 -17.71 0.27 1.88
N GLN A 44 -18.67 -0.66 1.98
CA GLN A 44 -20.00 -0.37 2.50
C GLN A 44 -19.93 0.12 3.96
N ALA A 45 -19.14 -0.54 4.80
CA ALA A 45 -18.95 -0.12 6.19
C ALA A 45 -18.24 1.25 6.30
N VAL A 46 -17.19 1.50 5.50
CA VAL A 46 -16.50 2.80 5.47
C VAL A 46 -17.45 3.94 5.10
N ARG A 47 -18.37 3.71 4.16
CA ARG A 47 -19.38 4.70 3.76
C ARG A 47 -20.51 4.87 4.76
N ALA A 48 -21.00 3.78 5.36
CA ALA A 48 -22.15 3.82 6.26
C ALA A 48 -21.81 4.32 7.67
N LEU A 49 -20.59 4.04 8.17
CA LEU A 49 -20.21 4.39 9.55
C LEU A 49 -20.30 5.90 9.87
N PRO A 50 -19.90 6.83 9.00
CA PRO A 50 -20.08 8.26 9.24
C PRO A 50 -21.53 8.72 9.36
N ASP A 51 -22.46 8.04 8.69
CA ASP A 51 -23.89 8.41 8.68
C ASP A 51 -24.62 7.93 9.96
N ILE A 52 -24.11 6.90 10.62
CA ILE A 52 -24.71 6.35 11.85
C ILE A 52 -24.21 7.16 13.05
N SER A 53 -25.04 8.09 13.51
CA SER A 53 -24.68 9.03 14.58
C SER A 53 -24.50 8.36 15.95
N SER A 54 -25.21 7.25 16.21
CA SER A 54 -25.24 6.60 17.53
C SER A 54 -24.16 5.53 17.68
N PRO A 55 -23.26 5.61 18.69
CA PRO A 55 -22.28 4.57 18.98
C PRO A 55 -22.84 3.15 19.15
N PRO A 56 -23.94 2.90 19.90
CA PRO A 56 -24.49 1.55 20.03
C PRO A 56 -25.04 1.01 18.70
N GLU A 57 -25.59 1.87 17.82
CA GLU A 57 -26.05 1.45 16.50
C GLU A 57 -24.89 1.05 15.59
N ARG A 58 -23.78 1.81 15.61
CA ARG A 58 -22.56 1.45 14.88
C ARG A 58 -21.97 0.13 15.34
N ARG A 59 -21.94 -0.09 16.66
CA ARG A 59 -21.51 -1.38 17.23
C ARG A 59 -22.38 -2.51 16.71
N ASN A 60 -23.71 -2.36 16.74
CA ASN A 60 -24.64 -3.37 16.27
C ASN A 60 -24.49 -3.65 14.77
N TYR A 61 -24.31 -2.60 13.97
CA TYR A 61 -24.04 -2.71 12.53
C TYR A 61 -22.76 -3.51 12.25
N LEU A 62 -21.64 -3.17 12.91
CA LEU A 62 -20.36 -3.87 12.76
C LEU A 62 -20.41 -5.32 13.23
N GLN A 63 -21.23 -5.64 14.24
CA GLN A 63 -21.45 -7.00 14.72
C GLN A 63 -22.28 -7.83 13.74
N THR A 64 -23.34 -7.24 13.18
CA THR A 64 -24.26 -7.92 12.26
C THR A 64 -23.63 -8.14 10.89
N ALA A 65 -22.73 -7.24 10.46
CA ALA A 65 -21.97 -7.39 9.22
C ALA A 65 -20.95 -8.55 9.23
N ASP A 66 -20.75 -9.21 10.37
CA ASP A 66 -19.82 -10.33 10.60
C ASP A 66 -18.43 -10.16 9.96
N LEU A 67 -17.87 -8.96 10.06
CA LEU A 67 -16.59 -8.61 9.45
C LEU A 67 -15.43 -9.36 10.13
N LEU A 68 -14.44 -9.78 9.34
CA LEU A 68 -13.20 -10.34 9.83
C LEU A 68 -12.32 -9.27 10.47
N VAL A 69 -11.37 -9.67 11.32
CA VAL A 69 -10.42 -8.74 11.96
C VAL A 69 -9.58 -7.99 10.93
N SER A 70 -9.22 -8.65 9.82
CA SER A 70 -8.53 -8.01 8.70
C SER A 70 -9.34 -6.88 8.08
N ASP A 71 -10.66 -7.07 7.96
CA ASP A 71 -11.56 -6.11 7.34
C ASP A 71 -11.82 -4.92 8.27
N LEU A 72 -12.02 -5.17 9.57
CA LEU A 72 -12.09 -4.11 10.58
C LEU A 72 -10.81 -3.25 10.63
N ARG A 73 -9.64 -3.87 10.43
CA ARG A 73 -8.37 -3.13 10.34
C ARG A 73 -8.26 -2.30 9.06
N LYS A 74 -8.75 -2.79 7.92
CA LYS A 74 -8.84 -2.00 6.69
C LYS A 74 -9.75 -0.80 6.88
N ILE A 75 -10.95 -1.01 7.44
CA ILE A 75 -11.90 0.07 7.78
C ILE A 75 -11.23 1.11 8.68
N ALA A 76 -10.54 0.67 9.75
CA ALA A 76 -9.81 1.57 10.63
C ALA A 76 -8.67 2.33 9.90
N GLY A 77 -8.02 1.71 8.92
CA GLY A 77 -7.02 2.36 8.08
C GLY A 77 -7.59 3.44 7.16
N GLU A 78 -8.70 3.14 6.48
CA GLU A 78 -9.43 4.08 5.61
C GLU A 78 -9.99 5.27 6.40
N LEU A 79 -10.45 5.04 7.64
CA LEU A 79 -10.90 6.08 8.56
C LEU A 79 -9.74 6.78 9.32
N HIS A 80 -8.50 6.54 8.91
CA HIS A 80 -7.28 7.17 9.44
C HIS A 80 -7.03 7.00 10.96
N TYR A 81 -7.51 5.91 11.56
CA TYR A 81 -7.17 5.61 12.94
C TYR A 81 -5.69 5.27 13.11
N ARG A 82 -5.18 5.42 14.33
CA ARG A 82 -3.81 5.01 14.70
C ARG A 82 -3.86 3.93 15.78
N ASN A 83 -2.77 3.17 15.90
CA ASN A 83 -2.60 2.15 16.95
C ASN A 83 -3.60 0.98 16.96
N TYR A 84 -4.33 0.76 15.86
CA TYR A 84 -5.35 -0.30 15.77
C TYR A 84 -4.78 -1.71 15.47
N SER A 85 -3.49 -1.82 15.10
CA SER A 85 -2.87 -3.07 14.63
C SER A 85 -2.79 -4.16 15.69
N LYS A 86 -2.72 -3.78 16.97
CA LYS A 86 -2.61 -4.72 18.11
C LYS A 86 -3.95 -4.99 18.82
N LEU A 87 -5.04 -4.41 18.33
CA LEU A 87 -6.34 -4.54 18.96
C LEU A 87 -7.02 -5.87 18.59
N THR A 88 -7.77 -6.41 19.54
CA THR A 88 -8.64 -7.58 19.37
C THR A 88 -9.94 -7.17 18.67
N LYS A 89 -10.67 -8.12 18.07
CA LYS A 89 -11.97 -7.87 17.39
C LYS A 89 -12.91 -6.98 18.22
N PRO A 90 -13.21 -7.26 19.51
CA PRO A 90 -14.12 -6.42 20.28
C PRO A 90 -13.58 -4.99 20.47
N LYS A 91 -12.27 -4.84 20.77
CA LYS A 91 -11.66 -3.52 20.95
C LYS A 91 -11.63 -2.70 19.65
N LEU A 92 -11.49 -3.36 18.50
CA LEU A 92 -11.61 -2.71 17.18
C LEU A 92 -13.03 -2.21 16.93
N ILE A 93 -14.03 -3.02 17.26
CA ILE A 93 -15.44 -2.62 17.12
C ILE A 93 -15.75 -1.43 18.04
N ASP A 94 -15.31 -1.48 19.30
CA ASP A 94 -15.49 -0.37 20.24
C ASP A 94 -14.83 0.90 19.72
N LEU A 95 -13.59 0.82 19.22
CA LEU A 95 -12.86 1.96 18.65
C LEU A 95 -13.55 2.58 17.41
N LEU A 96 -14.14 1.75 16.55
CA LEU A 96 -14.88 2.20 15.37
C LEU A 96 -16.26 2.78 15.75
N ALA A 97 -16.88 2.27 16.81
CA ALA A 97 -18.16 2.76 17.33
C ALA A 97 -18.03 4.09 18.10
N ASP A 98 -16.90 4.32 18.76
CA ASP A 98 -16.67 5.50 19.61
C ASP A 98 -16.33 6.79 18.83
N GLN A 99 -16.22 6.75 17.50
CA GLN A 99 -15.95 7.97 16.72
C GLN A 99 -17.14 8.92 16.79
N ALA A 100 -17.18 9.87 17.72
CA ALA A 100 -18.07 11.01 17.52
C ALA A 100 -17.71 11.61 16.15
N ALA A 101 -18.69 11.71 15.24
CA ALA A 101 -18.50 12.34 13.94
C ALA A 101 -17.72 13.63 14.17
N ILE A 102 -16.47 13.68 13.69
CA ILE A 102 -15.65 14.87 13.84
C ILE A 102 -16.44 15.96 13.13
N PRO A 103 -16.87 17.03 13.82
CA PRO A 103 -17.59 18.10 13.17
C PRO A 103 -16.71 18.64 12.06
N THR A 104 -17.12 18.41 10.81
CA THR A 104 -16.50 18.99 9.62
C THR A 104 -16.86 20.47 9.57
N ASP A 105 -16.40 21.25 10.54
CA ASP A 105 -16.51 22.71 10.52
C ASP A 105 -15.43 23.35 11.37
N VAL A 106 -14.19 23.39 10.84
CA VAL A 106 -13.22 24.42 11.19
C VAL A 106 -12.51 24.86 9.90
N PRO A 107 -12.78 26.07 9.39
CA PRO A 107 -12.04 26.62 8.27
C PRO A 107 -10.58 26.86 8.67
N ALA A 108 -9.68 26.61 7.71
CA ALA A 108 -8.25 26.72 7.83
C ALA A 108 -7.78 28.03 8.49
N ALA A 109 -7.43 27.96 9.78
CA ALA A 109 -6.61 28.96 10.42
C ALA A 109 -5.13 28.59 10.17
N GLU A 110 -4.57 29.26 9.18
CA GLU A 110 -3.18 29.28 8.76
C GLU A 110 -2.21 29.49 9.95
N PRO A 111 -1.34 28.53 10.31
CA PRO A 111 -0.30 28.77 11.29
C PRO A 111 0.84 29.57 10.65
N LYS A 112 0.96 30.85 11.05
CA LYS A 112 2.12 31.71 10.80
C LYS A 112 3.40 30.99 11.20
N ARG A 113 4.23 30.67 10.21
CA ARG A 113 5.58 30.15 10.37
C ARG A 113 6.53 31.31 10.69
N PRO A 114 7.31 31.29 11.79
CA PRO A 114 8.40 32.23 11.99
C PRO A 114 9.51 31.99 10.97
N ALA A 115 10.05 33.08 10.41
CA ALA A 115 11.12 33.09 9.43
C ALA A 115 12.44 32.50 10.00
N PRO A 116 13.12 31.59 9.28
CA PRO A 116 14.51 31.26 9.55
C PRO A 116 15.46 32.23 8.83
N ALA A 117 16.49 32.67 9.56
CA ALA A 117 17.55 33.57 9.12
C ALA A 117 18.41 32.97 7.97
N PRO A 118 19.02 33.83 7.13
CA PRO A 118 19.85 33.39 5.99
C PRO A 118 21.21 32.84 6.45
N PRO A 119 21.71 31.72 5.87
CA PRO A 119 23.10 31.33 6.01
C PRO A 119 24.00 32.06 4.99
N THR A 120 25.14 32.46 5.51
CA THR A 120 26.33 33.07 4.89
C THR A 120 26.91 32.22 3.74
N PRO A 121 27.43 32.82 2.66
CA PRO A 121 28.16 32.10 1.62
C PRO A 121 29.64 32.02 1.98
N VAL A 122 30.25 30.82 1.95
CA VAL A 122 31.70 30.68 1.99
C VAL A 122 32.15 29.62 0.97
N ALA A 123 32.84 30.14 -0.03
CA ALA A 123 33.95 29.58 -0.81
C ALA A 123 33.78 28.22 -1.50
N GLU A 124 33.71 28.31 -2.83
CA GLU A 124 34.33 27.36 -3.76
C GLU A 124 35.82 27.21 -3.44
N ASP A 125 36.31 25.96 -3.40
CA ASP A 125 37.67 25.70 -3.87
C ASP A 125 37.80 24.27 -4.42
N SER A 126 38.76 24.17 -5.33
CA SER A 126 38.89 23.21 -6.44
C SER A 126 39.44 21.81 -6.07
N VAL A 127 39.49 20.97 -7.11
CA VAL A 127 40.61 20.05 -7.49
C VAL A 127 40.24 18.56 -7.60
N ALA A 128 40.08 18.16 -8.87
CA ALA A 128 40.73 17.08 -9.62
C ALA A 128 40.98 15.66 -9.03
N GLU A 129 40.67 14.70 -9.92
CA GLU A 129 41.49 13.55 -10.35
C GLU A 129 41.24 12.14 -9.73
N PRO A 130 41.13 11.07 -10.56
CA PRO A 130 40.81 9.71 -10.13
C PRO A 130 42.06 8.84 -9.87
N PRO A 131 41.95 7.85 -8.97
CA PRO A 131 42.67 6.58 -9.12
C PRO A 131 41.70 5.38 -8.97
N ALA A 132 41.68 4.44 -9.91
CA ALA A 132 42.54 3.25 -9.97
C ALA A 132 42.25 2.18 -8.87
N THR A 133 41.62 1.09 -9.32
CA THR A 133 41.85 -0.33 -8.99
C THR A 133 42.04 -0.81 -7.53
N VAL A 134 41.03 -1.57 -7.07
CA VAL A 134 40.99 -2.74 -6.14
C VAL A 134 41.82 -2.76 -4.85
N PRO A 135 41.20 -3.30 -3.78
CA PRO A 135 41.70 -4.57 -3.28
C PRO A 135 40.60 -5.63 -3.12
N VAL A 136 41.03 -6.88 -3.35
CA VAL A 136 40.34 -8.13 -3.08
C VAL A 136 40.19 -8.30 -1.56
N THR A 137 38.95 -8.32 -1.08
CA THR A 137 38.59 -8.86 0.24
C THR A 137 37.70 -10.08 0.02
N THR A 138 38.26 -11.27 0.26
CA THR A 138 37.53 -12.54 0.33
C THR A 138 36.73 -12.58 1.63
N GLY A 139 35.63 -11.83 1.65
CA GLY A 139 34.61 -11.79 2.70
C GLY A 139 33.22 -11.71 2.05
N PRO A 140 32.14 -11.62 2.84
CA PRO A 140 30.72 -11.77 2.42
C PRO A 140 30.26 -10.91 1.23
N ASP A 141 31.07 -9.95 0.79
CA ASP A 141 30.88 -9.19 -0.45
C ASP A 141 30.93 -10.07 -1.71
N ALA A 142 31.68 -11.19 -1.68
CA ALA A 142 31.71 -12.15 -2.79
C ALA A 142 30.32 -12.79 -3.03
N ASP A 143 29.56 -13.03 -1.96
CA ASP A 143 28.21 -13.54 -2.05
C ASP A 143 27.25 -12.45 -2.56
N ALA A 144 27.45 -11.19 -2.16
CA ALA A 144 26.63 -10.07 -2.62
C ALA A 144 26.73 -9.84 -4.13
N ALA A 145 27.96 -9.88 -4.69
CA ALA A 145 28.19 -9.75 -6.12
C ALA A 145 27.57 -10.93 -6.91
N ALA A 146 27.70 -12.16 -6.39
CA ALA A 146 27.09 -13.35 -7.00
C ALA A 146 25.55 -13.28 -7.00
N ILE A 147 24.95 -12.84 -5.88
CA ILE A 147 23.50 -12.64 -5.77
C ILE A 147 23.04 -11.55 -6.73
N ALA A 148 23.76 -10.43 -6.82
CA ALA A 148 23.44 -9.35 -7.75
C ALA A 148 23.52 -9.80 -9.22
N ALA A 149 24.52 -10.62 -9.58
CA ALA A 149 24.63 -11.22 -10.90
C ALA A 149 23.44 -12.15 -11.18
N ARG A 150 23.09 -13.02 -10.23
CA ARG A 150 21.96 -13.95 -10.37
C ARG A 150 20.62 -13.22 -10.52
N LEU A 151 20.41 -12.14 -9.77
CA LEU A 151 19.21 -11.29 -9.90
C LEU A 151 19.08 -10.61 -11.26
N ARG A 152 20.20 -10.36 -11.96
CA ARG A 152 20.20 -9.82 -13.33
C ARG A 152 19.87 -10.88 -14.39
N GLU A 153 19.98 -12.17 -14.05
CA GLU A 153 19.61 -13.29 -14.92
C GLU A 153 18.12 -13.62 -14.86
N ILE A 154 17.49 -13.41 -13.71
CA ILE A 154 16.06 -13.68 -13.49
C ILE A 154 15.19 -12.70 -14.27
N ASP A 155 14.17 -13.22 -14.94
CA ASP A 155 13.32 -12.44 -15.84
C ASP A 155 12.08 -11.85 -15.16
N THR A 156 11.60 -12.44 -14.06
CA THR A 156 10.37 -12.03 -13.37
C THR A 156 10.63 -11.52 -11.96
N GLU A 157 9.87 -10.48 -11.55
CA GLU A 157 9.96 -9.92 -10.19
C GLU A 157 9.56 -10.94 -9.12
N GLU A 158 8.67 -11.87 -9.45
CA GLU A 158 8.19 -12.95 -8.58
C GLU A 158 9.30 -13.96 -8.30
N GLU A 159 9.96 -14.51 -9.32
CA GLU A 159 11.10 -15.43 -9.14
C GLU A 159 12.27 -14.76 -8.41
N GLY A 160 12.51 -13.47 -8.68
CA GLY A 160 13.54 -12.71 -7.98
C GLY A 160 13.24 -12.52 -6.49
N ALA A 161 11.96 -12.33 -6.15
CA ALA A 161 11.52 -12.22 -4.76
C ALA A 161 11.69 -13.56 -4.02
N GLU A 162 11.27 -14.66 -4.63
CA GLU A 162 11.44 -16.01 -4.07
C GLU A 162 12.93 -16.33 -3.85
N TYR A 163 13.78 -15.97 -4.81
CA TYR A 163 15.23 -16.15 -4.68
C TYR A 163 15.81 -15.36 -3.50
N LEU A 164 15.46 -14.07 -3.34
CA LEU A 164 15.91 -13.26 -2.20
C LEU A 164 15.41 -13.79 -0.86
N GLU A 165 14.20 -14.37 -0.81
CA GLU A 165 13.67 -14.98 0.39
C GLU A 165 14.40 -16.27 0.77
N ALA A 166 14.71 -17.12 -0.22
CA ALA A 166 15.46 -18.36 0.00
C ALA A 166 16.89 -18.14 0.52
N GLN A 167 17.52 -17.01 0.15
CA GLN A 167 18.86 -16.65 0.65
C GLN A 167 18.84 -16.12 2.10
N HIS A 168 17.67 -15.88 2.69
CA HIS A 168 17.51 -15.39 4.07
C HIS A 168 18.40 -14.19 4.43
N LEU A 169 18.62 -13.27 3.48
CA LEU A 169 19.53 -12.14 3.66
C LEU A 169 19.05 -11.19 4.75
N ASP A 170 19.96 -10.88 5.66
CA ASP A 170 19.83 -9.83 6.66
C ASP A 170 19.95 -8.45 6.00
N ARG A 171 19.76 -7.40 6.82
CA ARG A 171 19.72 -6.03 6.31
C ARG A 171 21.07 -5.59 5.73
N ASP A 172 22.17 -5.99 6.35
CA ASP A 172 23.49 -5.53 5.95
C ASP A 172 23.91 -6.22 4.64
N SER A 173 23.61 -7.51 4.50
CA SER A 173 23.77 -8.24 3.24
C SER A 173 22.93 -7.65 2.10
N LEU A 174 21.69 -7.21 2.39
CA LEU A 174 20.87 -6.52 1.37
C LEU A 174 21.46 -5.16 0.96
N LEU A 175 22.11 -4.44 1.88
CA LEU A 175 22.80 -3.19 1.54
C LEU A 175 24.06 -3.44 0.70
N ALA A 176 24.79 -4.52 0.96
CA ALA A 176 25.90 -4.96 0.11
C ALA A 176 25.43 -5.26 -1.32
N VAL A 177 24.36 -6.05 -1.47
CA VAL A 177 23.73 -6.33 -2.79
C VAL A 177 23.25 -5.04 -3.47
N ALA A 178 22.67 -4.11 -2.71
CA ALA A 178 22.24 -2.82 -3.26
C ALA A 178 23.42 -1.99 -3.77
N THR A 179 24.56 -2.04 -3.09
CA THR A 179 25.80 -1.35 -3.49
C THR A 179 26.34 -1.93 -4.80
N GLU A 180 26.32 -3.25 -4.95
CA GLU A 180 26.68 -3.94 -6.21
C GLU A 180 25.74 -3.61 -7.38
N LEU A 181 24.47 -3.32 -7.08
CA LEU A 181 23.50 -2.81 -8.05
C LEU A 181 23.59 -1.28 -8.26
N GLN A 182 24.59 -0.62 -7.67
CA GLN A 182 24.84 0.82 -7.75
C GLN A 182 23.66 1.67 -7.24
N LEU A 183 22.89 1.15 -6.27
CA LEU A 183 21.82 1.88 -5.62
C LEU A 183 22.38 2.75 -4.48
N THR A 184 22.22 4.07 -4.58
CA THR A 184 22.68 5.01 -3.56
C THR A 184 21.56 5.39 -2.57
N ARG A 185 21.93 5.81 -1.34
CA ARG A 185 21.01 6.29 -0.28
C ARG A 185 19.97 5.25 0.17
N MET A 186 20.41 4.00 0.32
CA MET A 186 19.56 2.85 0.70
C MET A 186 19.50 2.60 2.22
N ASP A 187 20.35 3.29 2.98
CA ASP A 187 20.51 3.22 4.43
C ASP A 187 19.22 3.52 5.21
N ARG A 188 18.41 4.45 4.71
CA ARG A 188 17.18 4.93 5.39
C ARG A 188 15.94 4.09 5.10
N LEU A 189 16.02 3.15 4.14
CA LEU A 189 14.87 2.37 3.72
C LEU A 189 14.63 1.21 4.66
N SER A 190 13.35 0.85 4.84
CA SER A 190 13.00 -0.39 5.52
C SER A 190 13.46 -1.60 4.69
N GLN A 191 13.72 -2.73 5.34
CA GLN A 191 14.18 -3.96 4.65
C GLN A 191 13.23 -4.36 3.50
N LYS A 192 11.92 -4.19 3.68
CA LYS A 192 10.89 -4.47 2.66
C LYS A 192 11.01 -3.53 1.45
N GLU A 193 11.24 -2.23 1.69
CA GLU A 193 11.44 -1.25 0.62
C GLU A 193 12.77 -1.44 -0.09
N LEU A 194 13.82 -1.80 0.64
CA LEU A 194 15.14 -2.12 0.12
C LEU A 194 15.06 -3.30 -0.87
N ARG A 195 14.42 -4.41 -0.45
CA ARG A 195 14.14 -5.55 -1.34
C ARG A 195 13.38 -5.15 -2.59
N ARG A 196 12.30 -4.37 -2.43
CA ARG A 196 11.51 -3.88 -3.58
C ARG A 196 12.35 -3.04 -4.55
N ARG A 197 13.24 -2.17 -4.06
CA ARG A 197 14.13 -1.37 -4.92
C ARG A 197 15.19 -2.20 -5.62
N ILE A 198 15.80 -3.15 -4.92
CA ILE A 198 16.76 -4.12 -5.49
C ILE A 198 16.12 -4.86 -6.67
N LEU A 199 14.95 -5.47 -6.47
CA LEU A 199 14.23 -6.19 -7.52
C LEU A 199 13.87 -5.28 -8.71
N LYS A 200 13.33 -4.09 -8.43
CA LYS A 200 12.97 -3.13 -9.46
C LYS A 200 14.18 -2.66 -10.27
N GLN A 201 15.34 -2.50 -9.66
CA GLN A 201 16.56 -2.09 -10.35
C GLN A 201 17.16 -3.24 -11.17
N ALA A 202 17.29 -4.43 -10.57
CA ALA A 202 17.89 -5.59 -11.22
C ALA A 202 17.07 -6.06 -12.44
N ILE A 203 15.74 -6.11 -12.30
CA ILE A 203 14.84 -6.71 -13.30
C ILE A 203 14.17 -5.64 -14.15
N GLY A 204 13.82 -4.48 -13.57
CA GLY A 204 13.11 -3.42 -14.27
C GLY A 204 13.90 -2.79 -15.42
N ALA A 205 15.24 -2.81 -15.37
CA ALA A 205 16.06 -2.41 -16.50
C ALA A 205 15.87 -3.36 -17.70
N ARG A 206 15.85 -4.68 -17.47
CA ARG A 206 15.61 -5.68 -18.52
C ARG A 206 14.20 -5.64 -19.10
N ARG A 207 13.18 -5.45 -18.26
CA ARG A 207 11.78 -5.39 -18.72
C ARG A 207 11.57 -4.29 -19.78
N LYS A 208 12.28 -3.16 -19.66
CA LYS A 208 12.24 -2.08 -20.65
C LYS A 208 12.84 -2.50 -22.00
N PHE A 209 13.86 -3.36 -22.01
CA PHE A 209 14.52 -3.82 -23.25
C PHE A 209 13.94 -5.10 -23.85
N ALA A 210 13.26 -5.94 -23.06
CA ALA A 210 12.56 -7.12 -23.59
C ALA A 210 11.43 -6.74 -24.57
N GLY A 211 10.74 -5.62 -24.31
CA GLY A 211 9.75 -5.06 -25.23
C GLY A 211 10.33 -4.54 -26.55
N LEU A 212 11.61 -4.14 -26.56
CA LEU A 212 12.31 -3.62 -27.74
C LEU A 212 12.87 -4.72 -28.66
N ARG A 213 12.96 -5.98 -28.20
CA ARG A 213 13.44 -7.13 -29.01
C ARG A 213 12.34 -7.82 -29.83
N LYS A 214 11.09 -7.37 -29.73
CA LYS A 214 9.93 -7.95 -30.45
C LYS A 214 9.49 -7.14 -31.68
N TRP A 215 10.32 -6.23 -32.18
CA TRP A 215 10.08 -5.45 -33.39
C TRP A 215 11.14 -5.75 -34.44
#